data_AF-A0A1A8LHI3-F1
#
_entry.id   AF-A0A1A8LHI3-F1
#
_cell.length_a   1.000
_cell.length_b   1.000
_cell.length_c   1.000
_cell.angle_alpha   90.00
_cell.angle_beta   90.00
_cell.angle_gamma   90.00
#
_symmetry.space_group_name_H-M   'P 1'
#
loop_
_entity.id
_entity.type
_entity.pdbx_description
1 polymer ?
#
loop_
_entity_poly.entity_id
_entity_poly.type
_entity_poly.pdbx_seq_one_letter_code
_entity_poly.pdbx_strand_id
1 'polypeptide(L)'
;CPNASKEKPTPVRKVKGQSRISQKLFASGADSSEMKAAGHEGGGEGAAPPQTASRMKSRQTKTPTQTTSPIIPSGRWGQTLCPIDSQTAILIGGQGARMQFCKDPMWKLCTEDMSWVATETLAEGPTPEARIGHTAIFDPHSKRIFVFGGSKNKKWFNDVHILDTQSWRWSMVEAQGKVPPLAYHSCSMFRGELFVLGGA
;
A
#
# COMPACT_ATOMS: atom_id res chain seq x y z
N CYS A 1 -4.13 10.24 15.73
CA CYS A 1 -5.33 9.84 16.53
C CYS A 1 -6.44 10.90 16.45
N PRO A 2 -7.74 10.59 16.67
CA PRO A 2 -8.80 11.59 16.57
C PRO A 2 -8.83 12.51 17.82
N ASN A 3 -7.96 13.52 17.82
CA ASN A 3 -8.10 14.82 18.50
C ASN A 3 -6.76 15.59 18.40
N ALA A 4 -6.69 16.57 17.50
CA ALA A 4 -5.65 17.61 17.50
C ALA A 4 -6.22 18.90 16.91
N SER A 5 -5.85 20.04 17.49
CA SER A 5 -6.51 21.34 17.32
C SER A 5 -6.17 22.08 16.01
N LYS A 6 -7.07 23.01 15.64
CA LYS A 6 -6.93 23.87 14.45
C LYS A 6 -5.92 25.00 14.70
N GLU A 7 -4.94 25.17 13.84
CA GLU A 7 -4.10 26.37 13.76
C GLU A 7 -4.25 27.07 12.39
N LYS A 8 -4.07 28.41 12.37
CA LYS A 8 -4.20 29.25 11.18
C LYS A 8 -2.84 29.53 10.54
N PRO A 9 -2.75 29.68 9.20
CA PRO A 9 -1.47 29.83 8.49
C PRO A 9 -0.93 31.27 8.50
N THR A 10 0.40 31.38 8.52
CA THR A 10 1.18 32.63 8.36
C THR A 10 2.01 32.54 7.07
N PRO A 11 2.19 33.63 6.28
CA PRO A 11 2.57 33.51 4.87
C PRO A 11 4.07 33.27 4.59
N VAL A 12 4.34 32.51 3.52
CA VAL A 12 5.68 32.13 3.04
C VAL A 12 6.34 33.24 2.21
N ARG A 13 7.64 33.48 2.43
CA ARG A 13 8.46 34.43 1.67
C ARG A 13 9.26 33.72 0.56
N LYS A 14 9.17 34.21 -0.67
CA LYS A 14 9.85 33.62 -1.85
C LYS A 14 11.36 33.92 -1.85
N VAL A 15 12.17 32.97 -2.33
CA VAL A 15 13.55 33.22 -2.79
C VAL A 15 13.72 32.59 -4.18
N LYS A 16 14.40 33.31 -5.09
CA LYS A 16 14.71 32.86 -6.47
C LYS A 16 16.14 32.30 -6.52
N GLY A 17 16.33 31.27 -7.35
CA GLY A 17 17.54 30.44 -7.35
C GLY A 17 18.72 30.89 -8.20
N GLN A 18 19.62 29.93 -8.35
CA GLN A 18 20.81 29.76 -9.21
C GLN A 18 21.35 28.36 -8.82
N SER A 19 22.12 27.59 -9.56
CA SER A 19 22.53 27.48 -10.97
C SER A 19 23.40 26.22 -11.01
N ARG A 20 23.43 25.52 -12.15
CA ARG A 20 24.14 24.25 -12.40
C ARG A 20 25.59 24.21 -11.88
N ILE A 21 26.02 23.01 -11.45
CA ILE A 21 27.29 22.36 -11.87
C ILE A 21 26.99 20.87 -12.10
N SER A 22 27.62 20.27 -13.11
CA SER A 22 27.50 18.85 -13.45
C SER A 22 28.81 18.12 -13.18
N GLN A 23 28.75 16.89 -12.69
CA GLN A 23 29.79 15.88 -12.94
C GLN A 23 29.21 14.47 -12.80
N LYS A 24 29.48 13.63 -13.81
CA LYS A 24 29.34 12.16 -13.75
C LYS A 24 30.49 11.59 -12.90
N LEU A 25 30.48 10.28 -12.60
CA LEU A 25 31.60 9.36 -12.86
C LEU A 25 31.25 7.91 -12.45
N PHE A 26 31.44 6.94 -13.38
CA PHE A 26 31.60 5.48 -13.19
C PHE A 26 30.48 4.65 -12.50
N ALA A 27 30.39 3.33 -12.66
CA ALA A 27 30.72 2.42 -13.78
C ALA A 27 29.97 1.07 -13.58
N SER A 28 30.00 0.20 -14.60
CA SER A 28 29.32 -1.11 -14.68
C SER A 28 29.81 -2.18 -13.70
N GLY A 29 28.90 -3.11 -13.35
CA GLY A 29 29.25 -4.43 -12.82
C GLY A 29 28.05 -5.38 -12.92
N ALA A 30 28.14 -6.40 -13.77
CA ALA A 30 27.18 -7.49 -13.85
C ALA A 30 27.91 -8.79 -13.51
N ASP A 31 27.24 -9.72 -12.81
CA ASP A 31 27.16 -11.11 -13.28
C ASP A 31 25.97 -11.84 -12.64
N SER A 32 25.65 -12.97 -13.25
CA SER A 32 24.60 -13.95 -13.02
C SER A 32 24.98 -15.04 -12.01
N SER A 33 23.98 -15.81 -11.54
CA SER A 33 23.92 -17.27 -11.78
C SER A 33 22.72 -17.92 -11.09
N GLU A 34 22.13 -18.93 -11.74
CA GLU A 34 21.08 -19.78 -11.18
C GLU A 34 21.66 -20.91 -10.32
N MET A 35 20.86 -21.42 -9.37
CA MET A 35 20.98 -22.81 -8.92
C MET A 35 19.59 -23.47 -8.79
N LYS A 36 19.40 -24.58 -9.50
CA LYS A 36 18.27 -25.50 -9.34
C LYS A 36 18.56 -26.55 -8.27
N ALA A 37 17.53 -26.99 -7.57
CA ALA A 37 17.48 -28.31 -6.95
C ALA A 37 16.04 -28.87 -7.04
N ALA A 38 15.90 -30.19 -7.13
CA ALA A 38 14.64 -30.90 -7.26
C ALA A 38 14.62 -32.17 -6.39
N GLY A 39 13.42 -32.69 -6.11
CA GLY A 39 13.16 -33.85 -5.24
C GLY A 39 12.20 -33.48 -4.09
N HIS A 40 11.32 -34.36 -3.61
CA HIS A 40 11.12 -35.78 -3.94
C HIS A 40 9.65 -36.13 -3.67
N GLU A 41 9.06 -37.07 -4.43
CA GLU A 41 7.70 -37.57 -4.18
C GLU A 41 7.69 -38.71 -3.16
N GLY A 42 6.55 -38.92 -2.49
CA GLY A 42 6.31 -40.05 -1.60
C GLY A 42 4.83 -40.22 -1.33
N GLY A 43 4.19 -41.19 -1.98
CA GLY A 43 2.77 -41.53 -1.82
C GLY A 43 2.58 -42.88 -1.13
N GLY A 44 1.42 -43.07 -0.51
CA GLY A 44 1.00 -44.34 0.08
C GLY A 44 -0.51 -44.37 0.35
N GLU A 45 -1.18 -45.35 -0.27
CA GLU A 45 -2.27 -46.24 0.20
C GLU A 45 -3.29 -45.72 1.28
N GLY A 46 -4.56 -46.13 1.30
CA GLY A 46 -5.27 -47.19 0.57
C GLY A 46 -6.76 -47.27 0.97
N ALA A 47 -7.48 -48.28 0.48
CA ALA A 47 -8.95 -48.38 0.42
C ALA A 47 -9.75 -48.47 1.76
N ALA A 48 -11.07 -48.26 1.62
CA ALA A 48 -12.14 -48.38 2.63
C ALA A 48 -13.07 -49.59 2.27
N PRO A 49 -14.24 -49.87 2.93
CA PRO A 49 -14.94 -49.17 4.02
C PRO A 49 -15.13 -50.01 5.31
N PRO A 50 -16.27 -50.65 5.74
CA PRO A 50 -17.61 -50.83 5.18
C PRO A 50 -18.74 -49.96 5.82
N GLN A 51 -19.68 -50.55 6.59
CA GLN A 51 -20.96 -49.96 7.05
C GLN A 51 -21.36 -50.46 8.45
N THR A 52 -22.11 -49.67 9.23
CA THR A 52 -23.35 -50.11 9.95
C THR A 52 -24.05 -49.00 10.74
N ALA A 53 -25.38 -49.16 10.85
CA ALA A 53 -26.29 -48.71 11.92
C ALA A 53 -26.54 -47.20 12.18
N SER A 54 -27.78 -46.92 12.56
CA SER A 54 -28.38 -45.60 12.70
C SER A 54 -28.23 -45.02 14.12
N ARG A 55 -28.15 -43.68 14.21
CA ARG A 55 -28.33 -42.94 15.47
C ARG A 55 -29.00 -41.61 15.19
N MET A 56 -30.23 -41.44 15.64
CA MET A 56 -30.90 -40.13 15.65
C MET A 56 -30.03 -39.13 16.42
N LYS A 57 -29.54 -38.09 15.73
CA LYS A 57 -28.91 -36.93 16.37
C LYS A 57 -29.97 -35.85 16.53
N SER A 58 -30.21 -35.45 17.77
CA SER A 58 -31.08 -34.32 18.07
C SER A 58 -30.60 -33.08 17.32
N ARG A 59 -31.53 -32.37 16.68
CA ARG A 59 -31.22 -31.13 15.96
C ARG A 59 -30.93 -30.03 16.98
N GLN A 60 -29.69 -29.98 17.48
CA GLN A 60 -29.17 -28.79 18.14
C GLN A 60 -29.26 -27.64 17.14
N THR A 61 -30.27 -26.79 17.32
CA THR A 61 -30.33 -25.46 16.72
C THR A 61 -29.14 -24.68 17.25
N LYS A 62 -28.03 -24.68 16.49
CA LYS A 62 -26.96 -23.70 16.68
C LYS A 62 -27.59 -22.33 16.48
N THR A 63 -27.84 -21.62 17.57
CA THR A 63 -28.10 -20.19 17.53
C THR A 63 -26.99 -19.55 16.69
N PRO A 64 -27.31 -18.79 15.62
CA PRO A 64 -26.28 -18.10 14.87
C PRO A 64 -25.70 -17.01 15.76
N THR A 65 -24.62 -17.32 16.46
CA THR A 65 -23.77 -16.30 17.06
C THR A 65 -23.30 -15.46 15.88
N GLN A 66 -23.82 -14.24 15.73
CA GLN A 66 -23.32 -13.31 14.73
C GLN A 66 -21.90 -12.94 15.13
N THR A 67 -20.94 -13.71 14.62
CA THR A 67 -19.52 -13.38 14.73
C THR A 67 -19.33 -12.17 13.83
N THR A 68 -19.42 -10.97 14.39
CA THR A 68 -19.10 -9.73 13.69
C THR A 68 -17.70 -9.88 13.14
N SER A 69 -17.59 -9.92 11.80
CA SER A 69 -16.31 -10.10 11.13
C SER A 69 -15.32 -9.04 11.61
N PRO A 70 -14.06 -9.41 11.91
CA PRO A 70 -13.07 -8.45 12.38
C PRO A 70 -12.90 -7.33 11.36
N ILE A 71 -12.87 -6.09 11.84
CA ILE A 71 -12.66 -4.89 11.02
C ILE A 71 -11.16 -4.85 10.70
N ILE A 72 -10.77 -5.47 9.58
CA ILE A 72 -9.39 -5.56 9.09
C ILE A 72 -9.35 -5.38 7.57
N PRO A 73 -8.21 -4.93 7.00
CA PRO A 73 -8.03 -4.88 5.56
C PRO A 73 -8.18 -6.25 4.90
N SER A 74 -8.76 -6.28 3.71
CA SER A 74 -8.74 -7.49 2.87
C SER A 74 -7.31 -7.95 2.59
N GLY A 75 -7.09 -9.26 2.61
CA GLY A 75 -5.77 -9.87 2.36
C GLY A 75 -5.25 -9.51 0.97
N ARG A 76 -4.05 -8.93 0.90
CA ARG A 76 -3.52 -8.26 -0.30
C ARG A 76 -2.00 -8.36 -0.43
N TRP A 77 -1.53 -8.14 -1.65
CA TRP A 77 -0.13 -7.97 -2.02
C TRP A 77 0.06 -6.71 -2.90
N GLY A 78 1.29 -6.20 -3.00
CA GLY A 78 1.62 -5.01 -3.80
C GLY A 78 1.11 -3.67 -3.22
N GLN A 79 0.65 -3.66 -1.97
CA GLN A 79 0.30 -2.48 -1.16
C GLN A 79 1.54 -1.67 -0.74
N THR A 80 1.33 -0.46 -0.25
CA THR A 80 2.29 0.22 0.65
C THR A 80 1.68 0.40 2.05
N LEU A 81 2.48 0.23 3.11
CA LEU A 81 2.16 0.68 4.46
C LEU A 81 3.08 1.86 4.81
N CYS A 82 2.52 3.03 5.09
CA CYS A 82 3.22 4.29 5.26
C CYS A 82 3.02 4.85 6.68
N PRO A 83 4.00 4.72 7.59
CA PRO A 83 3.95 5.38 8.90
C PRO A 83 3.89 6.90 8.77
N ILE A 84 3.02 7.56 9.54
CA ILE A 84 2.89 9.03 9.57
C ILE A 84 3.21 9.63 10.94
N ASP A 85 3.09 8.84 12.01
CA ASP A 85 3.52 9.17 13.36
C ASP A 85 3.82 7.86 14.11
N SER A 86 4.21 7.94 15.39
CA SER A 86 4.55 6.76 16.21
C SER A 86 3.36 5.84 16.50
N GLN A 87 2.13 6.34 16.40
CA GLN A 87 0.87 5.64 16.70
C GLN A 87 0.08 5.24 15.44
N THR A 88 0.48 5.74 14.25
CA THR A 88 -0.36 5.70 13.05
C THR A 88 0.42 5.33 11.79
N ALA A 89 -0.06 4.33 11.05
CA ALA A 89 0.37 4.04 9.68
C ALA A 89 -0.82 3.92 8.72
N ILE A 90 -0.64 4.35 7.47
CA ILE A 90 -1.66 4.32 6.42
C ILE A 90 -1.32 3.23 5.40
N LEU A 91 -2.22 2.28 5.22
CA LEU A 91 -2.17 1.24 4.22
C LEU A 91 -2.87 1.74 2.94
N ILE A 92 -2.19 1.64 1.79
CA ILE A 92 -2.69 2.13 0.50
C ILE A 92 -2.59 1.02 -0.57
N GLY A 93 -3.66 0.90 -1.35
CA GLY A 93 -3.78 0.07 -2.55
C GLY A 93 -3.65 -1.43 -2.28
N GLY A 94 -3.01 -2.12 -3.23
CA GLY A 94 -2.84 -3.56 -3.21
C GLY A 94 -3.90 -4.31 -4.03
N GLN A 95 -3.62 -5.59 -4.27
CA GLN A 95 -4.48 -6.51 -4.99
C GLN A 95 -4.69 -7.77 -4.14
N GLY A 96 -5.92 -8.25 -4.08
CA GLY A 96 -6.29 -9.46 -3.35
C GLY A 96 -6.11 -10.72 -4.18
N ALA A 97 -6.69 -11.81 -3.67
CA ALA A 97 -6.74 -13.10 -4.37
C ALA A 97 -7.41 -12.97 -5.75
N ARG A 98 -7.09 -13.90 -6.66
CA ARG A 98 -7.64 -13.97 -8.04
C ARG A 98 -7.42 -12.70 -8.87
N MET A 99 -6.34 -11.96 -8.60
CA MET A 99 -5.99 -10.72 -9.31
C MET A 99 -7.08 -9.64 -9.27
N GLN A 100 -7.94 -9.64 -8.23
CA GLN A 100 -8.91 -8.56 -8.03
C GLN A 100 -8.31 -7.46 -7.16
N PHE A 101 -8.37 -6.21 -7.62
CA PHE A 101 -7.94 -5.07 -6.81
C PHE A 101 -8.82 -4.94 -5.56
N CYS A 102 -8.21 -4.57 -4.44
CA CYS A 102 -8.93 -4.37 -3.19
C CYS A 102 -10.02 -3.30 -3.36
N LYS A 103 -11.25 -3.62 -2.98
CA LYS A 103 -12.39 -2.67 -2.96
C LYS A 103 -12.30 -1.70 -1.79
N ASP A 104 -11.47 -2.05 -0.82
CA ASP A 104 -11.10 -1.34 0.39
C ASP A 104 -9.61 -0.90 0.30
N PRO A 105 -9.26 -0.02 -0.66
CA PRO A 105 -7.87 0.36 -0.93
C PRO A 105 -7.21 1.20 0.17
N MET A 106 -7.92 1.77 1.15
CA MET A 106 -7.27 2.64 2.13
C MET A 106 -7.68 2.39 3.58
N TRP A 107 -6.69 2.11 4.43
CA TRP A 107 -6.87 1.84 5.85
C TRP A 107 -5.85 2.59 6.71
N LYS A 108 -6.23 2.83 7.95
CA LYS A 108 -5.36 3.34 9.01
C LYS A 108 -5.16 2.25 10.06
N LEU A 109 -3.91 1.94 10.34
CA LEU A 109 -3.46 1.14 11.48
C LEU A 109 -3.18 2.07 12.67
N CYS A 110 -3.74 1.73 13.82
CA CYS A 110 -3.26 2.18 15.12
C CYS A 110 -2.20 1.19 15.60
N THR A 111 -0.97 1.64 15.88
CA THR A 111 0.15 0.74 16.23
C THR A 111 0.20 0.36 17.71
N GLU A 112 -0.59 1.03 18.58
CA GLU A 112 -0.63 0.75 20.02
C GLU A 112 -1.48 -0.48 20.36
N ASP A 113 -2.64 -0.61 19.72
CA ASP A 113 -3.61 -1.70 19.92
C ASP A 113 -3.76 -2.61 18.68
N MET A 114 -2.99 -2.33 17.62
CA MET A 114 -3.04 -2.99 16.31
C MET A 114 -4.43 -2.95 15.63
N SER A 115 -5.27 -1.98 16.01
CA SER A 115 -6.61 -1.82 15.44
C SER A 115 -6.58 -1.15 14.06
N TRP A 116 -7.58 -1.48 13.23
CA TRP A 116 -7.72 -0.95 11.88
C TRP A 116 -9.00 -0.13 11.73
N VAL A 117 -8.88 0.99 11.02
CA VAL A 117 -9.99 1.88 10.68
C VAL A 117 -10.00 2.07 9.17
N ALA A 118 -11.13 1.80 8.51
CA ALA A 118 -11.32 2.10 7.09
C ALA A 118 -11.30 3.61 6.87
N THR A 119 -10.63 4.10 5.83
CA THR A 119 -10.38 5.54 5.63
C THR A 119 -11.02 6.14 4.38
N GLU A 120 -11.68 5.32 3.56
CA GLU A 120 -12.48 5.79 2.42
C GLU A 120 -13.65 6.71 2.82
N THR A 121 -14.12 6.63 4.06
CA THR A 121 -15.12 7.56 4.63
C THR A 121 -14.52 8.87 5.15
N LEU A 122 -13.19 8.95 5.28
CA LEU A 122 -12.48 10.12 5.80
C LEU A 122 -11.87 10.97 4.69
N ALA A 123 -11.60 10.37 3.51
CA ALA A 123 -10.76 10.98 2.50
C ALA A 123 -11.51 11.41 1.23
N GLU A 124 -11.41 12.70 0.90
CA GLU A 124 -12.11 13.33 -0.24
C GLU A 124 -11.15 13.73 -1.36
N GLY A 125 -11.62 13.78 -2.61
CA GLY A 125 -10.88 14.31 -3.76
C GLY A 125 -10.42 13.23 -4.76
N PRO A 126 -9.48 13.55 -5.67
CA PRO A 126 -8.95 12.60 -6.65
C PRO A 126 -8.05 11.56 -5.99
N THR A 127 -8.67 10.49 -5.49
CA THR A 127 -7.99 9.32 -4.94
C THR A 127 -7.19 8.58 -6.02
N PRO A 128 -6.09 7.88 -5.67
CA PRO A 128 -5.39 7.05 -6.62
C PRO A 128 -6.30 5.94 -7.17
N GLU A 129 -6.29 5.73 -8.50
CA GLU A 129 -6.84 4.49 -9.06
C GLU A 129 -6.23 3.26 -8.37
N ALA A 130 -7.03 2.24 -8.08
CA ALA A 130 -6.58 1.00 -7.45
C ALA A 130 -5.40 0.37 -8.23
N ARG A 131 -4.30 0.13 -7.52
CA ARG A 131 -2.97 -0.15 -8.10
C ARG A 131 -2.07 -0.98 -7.17
N ILE A 132 -1.08 -1.62 -7.77
CA ILE A 132 0.00 -2.39 -7.10
C ILE A 132 1.38 -1.84 -7.45
N GLY A 133 2.38 -2.11 -6.60
CA GLY A 133 3.77 -1.71 -6.86
C GLY A 133 3.97 -0.20 -6.95
N HIS A 134 3.04 0.57 -6.39
CA HIS A 134 3.23 2.00 -6.13
C HIS A 134 4.09 2.16 -4.87
N THR A 135 4.59 3.36 -4.64
CA THR A 135 5.15 3.73 -3.33
C THR A 135 4.28 4.80 -2.68
N ALA A 136 4.32 4.87 -1.35
CA ALA A 136 3.67 5.90 -0.54
C ALA A 136 4.64 6.37 0.54
N ILE A 137 5.02 7.65 0.52
CA ILE A 137 6.02 8.23 1.42
C ILE A 137 5.45 9.46 2.13
N PHE A 138 5.61 9.51 3.45
CA PHE A 138 5.20 10.63 4.28
C PHE A 138 6.31 11.69 4.36
N ASP A 139 5.95 12.96 4.21
CA ASP A 139 6.77 14.10 4.59
C ASP A 139 6.26 14.67 5.93
N PRO A 140 7.05 14.57 7.02
CA PRO A 140 6.70 15.17 8.31
C PRO A 140 6.61 16.70 8.28
N HIS A 141 7.29 17.39 7.36
CA HIS A 141 7.29 18.85 7.31
C HIS A 141 5.98 19.41 6.74
N SER A 142 5.54 18.93 5.57
CA SER A 142 4.25 19.31 4.98
C SER A 142 3.05 18.49 5.48
N LYS A 143 3.29 17.44 6.28
CA LYS A 143 2.28 16.50 6.81
C LYS A 143 1.44 15.88 5.69
N ARG A 144 2.13 15.34 4.68
CA ARG A 144 1.51 14.78 3.46
C ARG A 144 2.08 13.42 3.12
N ILE A 145 1.21 12.52 2.64
CA ILE A 145 1.63 11.29 1.99
C ILE A 145 1.63 11.55 0.48
N PHE A 146 2.75 11.26 -0.16
CA PHE A 146 2.92 11.27 -1.60
C PHE A 146 2.86 9.83 -2.11
N VAL A 147 1.90 9.54 -2.99
CA VAL A 147 1.76 8.26 -3.69
C VAL A 147 2.20 8.44 -5.13
N PHE A 148 3.16 7.63 -5.59
CA PHE A 148 3.67 7.68 -6.94
C PHE A 148 3.62 6.31 -7.64
N GLY A 149 3.32 6.35 -8.94
CA GLY A 149 3.49 5.21 -9.85
C GLY A 149 2.64 4.00 -9.51
N GLY A 150 3.18 2.81 -9.80
CA GLY A 150 2.48 1.53 -9.73
C GLY A 150 1.77 1.18 -11.05
N SER A 151 1.00 0.09 -11.01
CA SER A 151 0.26 -0.39 -12.19
C SER A 151 -1.12 -0.97 -11.86
N LYS A 152 -1.98 -1.01 -12.88
CA LYS A 152 -3.32 -1.58 -12.88
C LYS A 152 -3.53 -2.33 -14.21
N ASN A 153 -3.51 -3.66 -14.16
CA ASN A 153 -3.57 -4.53 -15.34
C ASN A 153 -2.46 -4.20 -16.36
N LYS A 154 -2.80 -3.57 -17.49
CA LYS A 154 -1.87 -3.15 -18.55
C LYS A 154 -1.56 -1.64 -18.54
N LYS A 155 -2.01 -0.90 -17.51
CA LYS A 155 -1.74 0.53 -17.33
C LYS A 155 -0.68 0.70 -16.24
N TRP A 156 0.41 1.39 -16.57
CA TRP A 156 1.36 1.91 -15.59
C TRP A 156 1.07 3.38 -15.34
N PHE A 157 1.35 3.85 -14.13
CA PHE A 157 1.10 5.23 -13.73
C PHE A 157 2.41 6.01 -13.58
N ASN A 158 2.35 7.30 -13.87
CA ASN A 158 3.35 8.33 -13.54
C ASN A 158 2.69 9.56 -12.86
N ASP A 159 1.46 9.39 -12.38
CA ASP A 159 0.76 10.39 -11.58
C ASP A 159 1.35 10.46 -10.16
N VAL A 160 1.24 11.63 -9.54
CA VAL A 160 1.52 11.81 -8.11
C VAL A 160 0.20 12.22 -7.44
N HIS A 161 -0.27 11.38 -6.52
CA HIS A 161 -1.37 11.71 -5.63
C HIS A 161 -0.84 12.13 -4.27
N ILE A 162 -1.42 13.17 -3.68
CA ILE A 162 -0.97 13.76 -2.42
C ILE A 162 -2.16 13.78 -1.46
N LEU A 163 -2.05 13.05 -0.34
CA LEU A 163 -2.99 13.09 0.77
C LEU A 163 -2.46 14.02 1.86
N ASP A 164 -3.18 15.11 2.12
CA ASP A 164 -2.95 15.99 3.26
C ASP A 164 -3.51 15.34 4.54
N THR A 165 -2.65 14.93 5.49
CA THR A 165 -3.07 14.08 6.63
C THR A 165 -3.78 14.85 7.73
N GLN A 166 -3.87 16.19 7.63
CA GLN A 166 -4.61 17.05 8.55
C GLN A 166 -6.06 17.24 8.08
N SER A 167 -6.23 17.51 6.78
CA SER A 167 -7.56 17.71 6.18
C SER A 167 -8.18 16.43 5.62
N TRP A 168 -7.40 15.36 5.46
CA TRP A 168 -7.75 14.12 4.76
C TRP A 168 -8.18 14.35 3.31
N ARG A 169 -7.67 15.40 2.66
CA ARG A 169 -8.00 15.70 1.27
C ARG A 169 -6.90 15.26 0.34
N TRP A 170 -7.30 14.47 -0.65
CA TRP A 170 -6.49 14.13 -1.80
C TRP A 170 -6.38 15.30 -2.78
N SER A 171 -5.24 15.36 -3.43
CA SER A 171 -5.01 16.13 -4.65
C SER A 171 -4.17 15.28 -5.60
N MET A 172 -4.26 15.55 -6.89
CA MET A 172 -3.43 14.92 -7.91
C MET A 172 -2.60 16.02 -8.57
N VAL A 173 -1.32 15.76 -8.80
CA VAL A 173 -0.43 16.62 -9.58
C VAL A 173 0.18 15.83 -10.73
N GLU A 174 0.19 16.43 -11.91
CA GLU A 174 0.90 15.88 -13.06
C GLU A 174 2.39 16.18 -12.91
N ALA A 175 3.22 15.14 -12.98
CA ALA A 175 4.65 15.29 -12.85
C ALA A 175 5.24 15.90 -14.14
N GLN A 176 6.02 16.97 -14.01
CA GLN A 176 6.54 17.71 -15.16
C GLN A 176 7.85 17.12 -15.69
N GLY A 177 8.01 17.15 -17.01
CA GLY A 177 9.20 16.64 -17.71
C GLY A 177 9.06 15.18 -18.16
N LYS A 178 10.18 14.48 -18.33
CA LYS A 178 10.21 13.08 -18.79
C LYS A 178 10.12 12.12 -17.59
N VAL A 179 8.95 12.05 -16.97
CA VAL A 179 8.69 11.15 -15.83
C VAL A 179 8.14 9.81 -16.35
N PRO A 180 8.91 8.72 -16.30
CA PRO A 180 8.47 7.44 -16.82
C PRO A 180 7.32 6.86 -15.97
N PRO A 181 6.34 6.17 -16.59
CA PRO A 181 5.37 5.36 -15.86
C PRO A 181 6.04 4.06 -15.42
N LEU A 182 5.95 3.73 -14.12
CA LEU A 182 6.76 2.67 -13.51
C LEU A 182 6.12 2.08 -12.25
N ALA A 183 6.31 0.79 -12.02
CA ALA A 183 5.82 0.03 -10.87
C ALA A 183 6.96 -0.76 -10.20
N TYR A 184 6.72 -1.26 -8.99
CA TYR A 184 7.66 -2.05 -8.18
C TYR A 184 9.02 -1.36 -7.94
N HIS A 185 8.96 -0.05 -7.76
CA HIS A 185 10.11 0.81 -7.48
C HIS A 185 10.29 1.05 -5.98
N SER A 186 11.44 1.61 -5.62
CA SER A 186 11.68 2.20 -4.30
C SER A 186 11.56 3.71 -4.38
N CYS A 187 11.08 4.35 -3.31
CA CYS A 187 11.03 5.80 -3.19
C CYS A 187 11.52 6.24 -1.80
N SER A 188 12.26 7.34 -1.75
CA SER A 188 12.76 7.94 -0.51
C SER A 188 12.53 9.45 -0.51
N MET A 189 12.17 10.02 0.65
CA MET A 189 12.13 11.47 0.85
C MET A 189 13.50 11.95 1.31
N PHE A 190 14.07 12.96 0.65
CA PHE A 190 15.29 13.62 1.11
C PHE A 190 15.23 15.12 0.80
N ARG A 191 15.41 15.97 1.82
CA ARG A 191 15.41 17.45 1.70
C ARG A 191 14.14 18.05 1.04
N GLY A 192 13.00 17.38 1.16
CA GLY A 192 11.73 17.80 0.55
C GLY A 192 11.53 17.34 -0.90
N GLU A 193 12.45 16.52 -1.43
CA GLU A 193 12.37 15.94 -2.77
C GLU A 193 12.13 14.42 -2.68
N LEU A 194 11.32 13.88 -3.60
CA LEU A 194 11.13 12.45 -3.78
C LEU A 194 12.18 11.88 -4.74
N PHE A 195 12.95 10.91 -4.27
CA PHE A 195 13.89 10.14 -5.08
C PHE A 195 13.30 8.78 -5.40
N VAL A 196 13.00 8.55 -6.68
CA VAL A 196 12.46 7.28 -7.21
C VAL A 196 13.58 6.48 -7.87
N LEU A 197 13.71 5.21 -7.50
CA LEU A 197 14.82 4.34 -7.85
C LEU A 197 14.30 2.95 -8.29
N GLY A 198 14.80 2.47 -9.43
CA GLY A 198 14.42 1.17 -10.00
C GLY A 198 12.97 1.13 -10.51
N GLY A 199 12.36 -0.06 -10.47
CA GLY A 199 11.03 -0.33 -11.03
C GLY A 199 11.03 -0.78 -12.49
N ALA A 200 9.83 -1.11 -12.98
CA ALA A 200 9.54 -1.63 -14.32
C ALA A 200 8.18 -1.15 -14.85
#